data_AF-A0ABC8R9A2-F1
#
_entry.id   AF-A0ABC8R9A2-F1
#
_cell.length_a   1.000
_cell.length_b   1.000
_cell.length_c   1.000
_cell.angle_alpha   90.00
_cell.angle_beta   90.00
_cell.angle_gamma   90.00
#
_symmetry.space_group_name_H-M   'P 1'
#
loop_
_entity.id
_entity.type
_entity.pdbx_description
1 polymer ?
#
loop_
_entity_poly.entity_id
_entity_poly.type
_entity_poly.pdbx_seq_one_letter_code
_entity_poly.pdbx_strand_id
1 'polypeptide(L)'
;MLRLMMSNQGLKSLFPMEDISVMEIWELLPHLNKLRVNLKQTMEAALLFKPHVVVTVDSKGFSFRFLKQLRARYDQQALVCLPPHFHYSAPSFWAWKGGEKRLKALSEFIDHVFCILPFEEEVCKVHGLAATFVGHPMLEDVWEL
;
A
#
# COMPACT_ATOMS: atom_id res chain seq x y z
N MET A 1 17.39 -7.71 -3.01
CA MET A 1 18.12 -6.63 -2.32
C MET A 1 17.27 -6.00 -1.21
N LEU A 2 16.09 -5.43 -1.51
CA LEU A 2 15.20 -4.79 -0.53
C LEU A 2 14.85 -5.68 0.68
N ARG A 3 14.49 -6.95 0.45
CA ARG A 3 14.19 -7.92 1.50
C ARG A 3 15.33 -8.08 2.54
N LEU A 4 16.58 -8.08 2.08
CA LEU A 4 17.75 -8.21 2.95
C LEU A 4 17.97 -6.94 3.77
N MET A 5 17.80 -5.77 3.16
CA MET A 5 17.88 -4.48 3.85
C MET A 5 16.83 -4.40 4.96
N MET A 6 15.58 -4.76 4.68
CA MET A 6 14.49 -4.77 5.68
C MET A 6 14.74 -5.79 6.80
N SER A 7 15.23 -6.98 6.46
CA SER A 7 15.58 -7.99 7.46
C SER A 7 16.72 -7.53 8.37
N ASN A 8 17.70 -6.80 7.84
CA ASN A 8 18.79 -6.22 8.64
C ASN A 8 18.29 -5.12 9.59
N GLN A 9 17.19 -4.45 9.24
CA GLN A 9 16.48 -3.53 10.13
C GLN A 9 15.55 -4.26 11.14
N GLY A 10 15.64 -5.59 11.25
CA GLY A 10 14.88 -6.40 12.20
C GLY A 10 13.45 -6.72 11.76
N LEU A 11 13.04 -6.36 10.54
CA LEU A 11 11.71 -6.66 10.03
C LEU A 11 11.61 -8.13 9.62
N LYS A 12 10.65 -8.85 10.21
CA LYS A 12 10.35 -10.24 9.86
C LYS A 12 9.23 -10.30 8.84
N SER A 13 9.53 -10.74 7.63
CA SER A 13 8.50 -10.95 6.60
C SER A 13 7.71 -12.24 6.86
N LEU A 14 6.40 -12.21 6.66
CA LEU A 14 5.52 -13.39 6.80
C LEU A 14 5.70 -14.39 5.64
N PHE A 15 6.02 -13.87 4.45
CA PHE A 15 6.27 -14.64 3.23
C PHE A 15 7.28 -13.89 2.34
N PRO A 16 7.84 -14.53 1.30
CA PRO A 16 8.70 -13.88 0.32
C PRO A 16 7.98 -12.70 -0.36
N MET A 17 8.59 -11.51 -0.40
CA MET A 17 7.97 -10.30 -0.98
C MET A 17 7.66 -10.45 -2.47
N GLU A 18 8.42 -11.32 -3.14
CA GLU A 18 8.24 -11.70 -4.54
C GLU A 18 6.83 -12.25 -4.80
N ASP A 19 6.19 -12.84 -3.79
CA ASP A 19 4.85 -13.43 -3.90
C ASP A 19 3.73 -12.40 -4.07
N ILE A 20 3.98 -11.14 -3.72
CA ILE A 20 3.04 -10.02 -3.87
C ILE A 20 3.51 -8.98 -4.88
N SER A 21 4.70 -9.18 -5.46
CA SER A 21 5.36 -8.27 -6.41
C SER A 21 5.11 -8.70 -7.86
N VAL A 22 3.87 -9.10 -8.18
CA VAL A 22 3.51 -9.60 -9.52
C VAL A 22 3.42 -8.42 -10.48
N MET A 23 4.34 -8.37 -11.45
CA MET A 23 4.45 -7.27 -12.42
C MET A 23 3.52 -7.42 -13.62
N GLU A 24 3.16 -8.66 -14.00
CA GLU A 24 2.45 -8.93 -15.25
C GLU A 24 1.12 -9.66 -15.05
N ILE A 25 0.09 -9.24 -15.80
CA ILE A 25 -1.25 -9.82 -15.75
C ILE A 25 -1.27 -11.29 -16.17
N TRP A 26 -0.33 -11.71 -17.01
CA TRP A 26 -0.27 -13.07 -17.57
C TRP A 26 0.22 -14.11 -16.56
N GLU A 27 1.02 -13.71 -15.56
CA GLU A 27 1.47 -14.58 -14.47
C GLU A 27 0.44 -14.65 -13.33
N LEU A 28 -0.63 -13.85 -13.34
CA LEU A 28 -1.56 -13.79 -12.20
C LEU A 28 -2.33 -15.09 -11.96
N LEU A 29 -2.79 -15.79 -13.01
CA LEU A 29 -3.76 -16.90 -12.88
C LEU A 29 -3.32 -18.02 -11.92
N PRO A 30 -2.12 -18.62 -12.05
CA PRO A 30 -1.66 -19.63 -11.09
C PRO A 30 -1.30 -19.05 -9.71
N HIS A 31 -0.96 -17.76 -9.66
CA HIS A 31 -0.56 -17.07 -8.42
C HIS A 31 -1.74 -16.50 -7.61
N LEU A 32 -2.98 -16.48 -8.15
CA LEU A 32 -4.16 -15.98 -7.43
C LEU A 32 -4.42 -16.72 -6.12
N ASN A 33 -4.23 -18.03 -6.09
CA ASN A 33 -4.40 -18.81 -4.85
C ASN A 33 -3.34 -18.42 -3.81
N LYS A 34 -2.09 -18.27 -4.24
CA LYS A 34 -1.00 -17.83 -3.36
C LYS A 34 -1.26 -16.43 -2.81
N LEU A 35 -1.72 -15.50 -3.65
CA LEU A 35 -2.09 -14.15 -3.25
C LEU A 35 -3.22 -14.16 -2.21
N ARG A 36 -4.23 -15.01 -2.39
CA ARG A 36 -5.33 -15.17 -1.42
C ARG A 36 -4.82 -15.72 -0.08
N VAL A 37 -3.95 -16.72 -0.10
CA VAL A 37 -3.33 -17.29 1.12
C VAL A 37 -2.52 -16.21 1.83
N ASN A 38 -1.65 -15.50 1.12
CA ASN A 38 -0.81 -14.44 1.68
C ASN A 38 -1.66 -13.28 2.24
N LEU A 39 -2.76 -12.93 1.56
CA LEU A 39 -3.69 -11.91 2.04
C LEU A 39 -4.34 -12.34 3.36
N LYS A 40 -4.81 -13.59 3.45
CA LYS A 40 -5.38 -14.15 4.67
C LYS A 40 -4.37 -14.16 5.81
N GLN A 41 -3.14 -14.63 5.56
CA GLN A 41 -2.06 -14.64 6.54
C GLN A 41 -1.72 -13.22 7.03
N THR A 42 -1.65 -12.25 6.12
CA THR A 42 -1.39 -10.84 6.47
C THR A 42 -2.51 -10.27 7.34
N MET A 43 -3.76 -10.56 7.00
CA MET A 43 -4.93 -10.14 7.78
C MET A 43 -4.91 -10.71 9.20
N GLU A 44 -4.65 -12.00 9.35
CA GLU A 44 -4.57 -12.66 10.66
C GLU A 44 -3.42 -12.08 11.50
N ALA A 45 -2.25 -11.91 10.89
CA ALA A 45 -1.10 -11.30 11.55
C ALA A 45 -1.36 -9.85 11.98
N ALA A 46 -1.99 -9.04 11.14
CA ALA A 46 -2.33 -7.65 11.47
C ALA A 46 -3.32 -7.56 12.63
N LEU A 47 -4.36 -8.41 12.64
CA LEU A 47 -5.33 -8.45 13.74
C LEU A 47 -4.71 -8.90 15.07
N LEU A 48 -3.77 -9.85 15.01
CA LEU A 48 -3.02 -10.30 16.19
C LEU A 48 -2.05 -9.22 16.70
N PHE A 49 -1.34 -8.56 15.79
CA PHE A 49 -0.35 -7.53 16.10
C PHE A 49 -0.98 -6.24 16.65
N LYS A 50 -2.22 -5.92 16.25
CA LYS A 50 -2.95 -4.69 16.61
C LYS A 50 -2.10 -3.44 16.34
N PRO A 51 -1.74 -3.18 15.07
CA PRO A 51 -0.89 -2.05 14.72
C PRO A 51 -1.54 -0.73 15.13
N HIS A 52 -0.72 0.22 15.55
CA HIS A 52 -1.12 1.61 15.73
C HIS A 52 -1.23 2.37 14.40
N VAL A 53 -0.50 1.90 13.38
CA VAL A 53 -0.43 2.49 12.04
C VAL A 53 -0.20 1.38 11.03
N VAL A 54 -0.82 1.47 9.85
CA VAL A 54 -0.56 0.56 8.73
C VAL A 54 0.04 1.35 7.58
N VAL A 55 1.25 0.97 7.16
CA VAL A 55 1.91 1.53 5.98
C VAL A 55 1.99 0.45 4.91
N THR A 56 1.44 0.74 3.74
CA THR A 56 1.56 -0.12 2.55
C THR A 56 2.46 0.54 1.54
N VAL A 57 3.23 -0.25 0.78
CA VAL A 57 4.19 0.25 -0.21
C VAL A 57 3.90 -0.43 -1.54
N ASP A 58 3.67 0.36 -2.59
CA ASP A 58 3.44 -0.13 -3.95
C ASP A 58 2.40 -1.27 -4.03
N SER A 59 2.65 -2.38 -4.75
CA SER A 59 1.81 -3.61 -4.84
C SER A 59 0.30 -3.35 -4.74
N LYS A 60 -0.20 -2.36 -5.49
CA LYS A 60 -1.52 -1.72 -5.30
C LYS A 60 -2.66 -2.74 -5.24
N GLY A 61 -2.62 -3.76 -6.10
CA GLY A 61 -3.62 -4.82 -6.15
C GLY A 61 -3.71 -5.67 -4.87
N PHE A 62 -2.60 -5.88 -4.17
CA PHE A 62 -2.55 -6.54 -2.88
C PHE A 62 -2.86 -5.56 -1.75
N SER A 63 -2.13 -4.44 -1.71
CA SER A 63 -2.23 -3.38 -0.70
C SER A 63 -3.67 -2.88 -0.54
N PHE A 64 -4.35 -2.53 -1.63
CA PHE A 64 -5.72 -1.99 -1.55
C PHE A 64 -6.73 -3.05 -1.13
N ARG A 65 -6.54 -4.32 -1.53
CA ARG A 65 -7.39 -5.43 -1.07
C ARG A 65 -7.21 -5.65 0.43
N PHE A 66 -5.99 -5.60 0.92
CA PHE A 66 -5.67 -5.71 2.34
C PHE A 66 -6.31 -4.58 3.15
N LEU A 67 -6.08 -3.32 2.78
CA LEU A 67 -6.63 -2.17 3.52
C LEU A 67 -8.17 -2.16 3.55
N LYS A 68 -8.82 -2.51 2.43
CA LYS A 68 -10.29 -2.66 2.38
C LYS A 68 -10.79 -3.75 3.31
N GLN A 69 -10.15 -4.92 3.30
CA GLN A 69 -10.54 -6.02 4.19
C GLN A 69 -10.25 -5.70 5.66
N LEU A 70 -9.15 -4.99 5.95
CA LEU A 70 -8.80 -4.59 7.29
C LEU A 70 -9.85 -3.64 7.86
N ARG A 71 -10.19 -2.56 7.14
CA ARG A 71 -11.22 -1.61 7.56
C ARG A 71 -12.57 -2.32 7.78
N ALA A 72 -13.01 -3.11 6.81
CA ALA A 72 -14.26 -3.87 6.92
C ALA A 72 -14.28 -4.84 8.12
N ARG A 73 -13.15 -5.46 8.48
CA ARG A 73 -13.06 -6.35 9.65
C ARG A 73 -13.11 -5.61 10.96
N TYR A 74 -12.46 -4.45 11.06
CA TYR A 74 -12.55 -3.61 12.26
C TYR A 74 -13.97 -3.06 12.45
N ASP A 75 -14.63 -2.64 11.36
CA ASP A 75 -16.02 -2.20 11.38
C ASP A 75 -16.97 -3.31 11.85
N GLN A 76 -16.80 -4.53 11.31
CA GLN A 76 -17.60 -5.71 11.70
C GLN A 76 -17.41 -6.13 13.16
N GLN A 77 -16.21 -5.97 13.70
CA GLN A 77 -15.88 -6.37 15.07
C GLN A 77 -16.13 -5.24 16.09
N ALA A 78 -16.68 -4.10 15.65
CA ALA A 78 -16.86 -2.90 16.47
C ALA A 78 -15.58 -2.51 17.24
N LEU A 79 -14.41 -2.72 16.62
CA LEU A 79 -13.13 -2.41 17.22
C LEU A 79 -12.97 -0.89 17.25
N VAL A 80 -12.79 -0.35 18.45
CA VAL A 80 -12.88 1.09 18.76
C VAL A 80 -11.77 1.92 18.08
N CYS A 81 -10.67 1.29 17.68
CA CYS A 81 -9.50 1.99 17.14
C CYS A 81 -9.02 1.32 15.85
N LEU A 82 -9.58 1.73 14.71
CA LEU A 82 -9.01 1.40 13.42
C LEU A 82 -7.67 2.16 13.26
N PRO A 83 -6.56 1.49 12.93
CA PRO A 83 -5.31 2.17 12.65
C PRO A 83 -5.43 3.06 11.40
N PRO A 84 -4.82 4.26 11.38
CA PRO A 84 -4.67 5.04 10.17
C PRO A 84 -3.87 4.25 9.12
N HIS A 85 -4.36 4.33 7.88
CA HIS A 85 -3.83 3.66 6.71
C HIS A 85 -3.05 4.65 5.84
N PHE A 86 -1.75 4.43 5.71
CA PHE A 86 -0.87 5.17 4.83
C PHE A 86 -0.48 4.32 3.62
N HIS A 87 -0.38 4.95 2.46
CA HIS A 87 0.13 4.32 1.24
C HIS A 87 1.33 5.07 0.71
N TYR A 88 2.45 4.38 0.56
CA TYR A 88 3.68 4.91 0.00
C TYR A 88 3.78 4.57 -1.49
N SER A 89 4.13 5.58 -2.31
CA SER A 89 4.08 5.58 -3.77
C SER A 89 2.66 5.78 -4.31
N ALA A 90 2.41 6.97 -4.86
CA ALA A 90 1.10 7.32 -5.38
C ALA A 90 0.70 6.44 -6.58
N PRO A 91 -0.60 6.18 -6.77
CA PRO A 91 -1.00 5.19 -7.73
C PRO A 91 -1.09 5.74 -9.15
N SER A 92 -0.06 5.52 -9.97
CA SER A 92 0.05 6.02 -11.37
C SER A 92 -1.13 5.72 -12.33
N PHE A 93 -2.15 4.93 -11.96
CA PHE A 93 -3.36 4.76 -12.78
C PHE A 93 -4.14 6.07 -12.94
N TRP A 94 -3.98 7.04 -12.04
CA TRP A 94 -4.68 8.33 -12.13
C TRP A 94 -4.25 9.08 -13.40
N ALA A 95 -3.04 8.82 -13.90
CA ALA A 95 -2.51 9.43 -15.13
C ALA A 95 -3.21 8.91 -16.40
N TRP A 96 -4.01 7.85 -16.31
CA TRP A 96 -4.80 7.35 -17.44
C TRP A 96 -6.08 8.17 -17.57
N LYS A 97 -6.57 8.37 -18.80
CA LYS A 97 -7.76 9.19 -19.07
C LYS A 97 -8.96 8.72 -18.23
N GLY A 98 -9.42 9.59 -17.32
CA GLY A 98 -10.54 9.32 -16.41
C GLY A 98 -10.18 8.53 -15.13
N GLY A 99 -8.90 8.21 -14.91
CA GLY A 99 -8.38 7.53 -13.74
C GLY A 99 -8.42 8.38 -12.47
N GLU A 100 -8.31 9.70 -12.60
CA GLU A 100 -8.34 10.68 -11.50
C GLU A 100 -9.61 10.55 -10.64
N LYS A 101 -10.76 10.24 -11.26
CA LYS A 101 -12.04 10.02 -10.55
C LYS A 101 -11.98 8.87 -9.53
N ARG A 102 -11.05 7.92 -9.72
CA ARG A 102 -10.87 6.78 -8.81
C ARG A 102 -10.03 7.15 -7.59
N LEU A 103 -9.33 8.28 -7.58
CA LEU A 103 -8.58 8.77 -6.41
C LEU A 103 -9.50 9.02 -5.22
N LYS A 104 -10.69 9.58 -5.46
CA LYS A 104 -11.69 9.78 -4.41
C LYS A 104 -12.12 8.47 -3.75
N ALA A 105 -12.21 7.38 -4.50
CA ALA A 105 -12.57 6.08 -3.93
C ALA A 105 -11.46 5.50 -3.04
N LEU A 106 -10.22 6.00 -3.14
CA LEU A 106 -9.13 5.58 -2.26
C LEU A 106 -9.30 6.13 -0.84
N SER A 107 -9.92 7.31 -0.67
CA SER A 107 -10.11 7.91 0.64
C SER A 107 -11.10 7.13 1.53
N GLU A 108 -11.85 6.19 0.96
CA GLU A 108 -12.69 5.24 1.71
C GLU A 108 -11.87 4.28 2.58
N PHE A 109 -10.60 4.03 2.24
CA PHE A 109 -9.77 3.03 2.91
C PHE A 109 -8.29 3.41 3.07
N ILE A 110 -7.86 4.57 2.56
CA ILE A 110 -6.54 5.15 2.74
C ILE A 110 -6.73 6.54 3.35
N ASP A 111 -6.10 6.78 4.50
CA ASP A 111 -6.19 8.04 5.20
C ASP A 111 -5.18 9.06 4.63
N HIS A 112 -4.01 8.63 4.12
CA HIS A 112 -3.02 9.52 3.51
C HIS A 112 -2.07 8.80 2.53
N VAL A 113 -1.62 9.50 1.49
CA VAL A 113 -0.67 8.98 0.48
C VAL A 113 0.66 9.74 0.52
N PHE A 114 1.77 9.02 0.51
CA PHE A 114 3.09 9.58 0.30
C PHE A 114 3.46 9.51 -1.19
N CYS A 115 3.56 10.69 -1.79
CA CYS A 115 3.81 10.92 -3.21
C CYS A 115 5.30 11.02 -3.49
N ILE A 116 5.75 10.40 -4.58
CA ILE A 116 7.17 10.39 -4.99
C ILE A 116 7.45 11.35 -6.14
N LEU A 117 6.42 11.86 -6.79
CA LEU A 117 6.53 12.89 -7.82
C LEU A 117 5.83 14.18 -7.34
N PRO A 118 6.40 15.37 -7.63
CA PRO A 118 5.95 16.63 -7.04
C PRO A 118 4.52 17.02 -7.43
N PHE A 119 4.06 16.62 -8.62
CA PHE A 119 2.69 16.91 -9.08
C PHE A 119 1.63 15.97 -8.49
N GLU A 120 2.00 14.82 -7.95
CA GLU A 120 1.04 13.82 -7.46
C GLU A 120 0.26 14.31 -6.24
N GLU A 121 0.91 15.11 -5.38
CA GLU A 121 0.29 15.65 -4.17
C GLU A 121 -0.93 16.53 -4.52
N GLU A 122 -0.75 17.48 -5.44
CA GLU A 122 -1.82 18.37 -5.87
C GLU A 122 -2.97 17.59 -6.52
N VAL A 123 -2.64 16.65 -7.43
CA VAL A 123 -3.64 15.80 -8.10
C VAL A 123 -4.46 15.00 -7.10
N CYS A 124 -3.82 14.40 -6.08
CA CYS A 124 -4.53 13.66 -5.03
C CYS A 124 -5.45 14.58 -4.22
N LYS A 125 -4.94 15.75 -3.79
CA LYS A 125 -5.68 16.70 -2.96
C LYS A 125 -6.92 17.25 -3.68
N VAL A 126 -6.79 17.64 -4.95
CA VAL A 126 -7.91 18.13 -5.77
C VAL A 126 -9.02 17.07 -5.91
N HIS A 127 -8.66 15.78 -5.85
CA HIS A 127 -9.59 14.66 -5.92
C HIS A 127 -10.03 14.11 -4.55
N GLY A 128 -9.75 14.83 -3.46
CA GLY A 128 -10.23 14.49 -2.12
C GLY A 128 -9.44 13.39 -1.41
N LEU A 129 -8.18 13.15 -1.82
CA LEU A 129 -7.27 12.22 -1.18
C LEU A 129 -6.13 13.01 -0.50
N ALA A 130 -5.97 12.85 0.80
CA ALA A 130 -4.87 13.49 1.53
C ALA A 130 -3.53 12.92 1.06
N ALA A 131 -2.59 13.82 0.76
CA ALA A 131 -1.31 13.45 0.20
C ALA A 131 -0.19 14.41 0.62
N THR A 132 1.04 13.91 0.61
CA THR A 132 2.28 14.67 0.83
C THR A 132 3.37 14.16 -0.10
N PHE A 133 4.01 15.06 -0.83
CA PHE A 133 5.25 14.77 -1.55
C PHE A 133 6.40 14.56 -0.56
N VAL A 134 7.03 13.39 -0.63
CA VAL A 134 8.11 12.98 0.29
C VAL A 134 9.48 12.90 -0.37
N GLY A 135 9.59 13.27 -1.65
CA GLY A 135 10.82 13.10 -2.43
C GLY A 135 10.82 11.80 -3.24
N HIS A 136 11.72 11.75 -4.23
CA HIS A 136 11.90 10.57 -5.06
C HIS A 136 13.12 9.78 -4.57
N PRO A 137 12.99 8.52 -4.14
CA PRO A 137 14.09 7.76 -3.54
C PRO A 137 15.36 7.72 -4.41
N MET A 138 15.21 7.61 -5.74
CA MET A 138 16.37 7.61 -6.65
C MET A 138 17.09 8.95 -6.76
N LEU A 139 16.48 10.05 -6.33
CA LEU A 139 17.13 11.36 -6.34
C LEU A 139 17.92 11.60 -5.06
N GLU A 140 17.68 10.86 -3.97
CA GLU A 140 18.44 11.00 -2.72
C GLU A 140 19.83 10.37 -2.83
N ASP A 141 19.97 9.23 -3.52
CA ASP A 141 21.25 8.56 -3.76
C ASP A 141 22.26 9.41 -4.56
N VAL A 142 21.80 10.45 -5.27
CA VAL A 142 22.65 11.33 -6.09
C VAL A 142 23.38 12.39 -5.26
N TRP A 143 22.91 12.68 -4.04
CA TRP A 143 23.51 13.69 -3.15
C TRP A 143 24.46 13.10 -2.10
N GLU A 144 24.59 11.77 -2.03
CA GLU A 144 25.54 11.06 -1.15
C GLU A 144 26.84 10.62 -1.86
N LEU A 145 27.12 11.15 -3.06
CA LEU A 145 28.39 11.00 -3.80
C LEU A 145 29.20 12.31 -3.82
#